data_AF-A0A2V2AGZ6-F1
#
_entry.id   AF-A0A2V2AGZ6-F1
#
_cell.length_a   1.000
_cell.length_b   1.000
_cell.length_c   1.000
_cell.angle_alpha   90.00
_cell.angle_beta   90.00
_cell.angle_gamma   90.00
#
_symmetry.space_group_name_H-M   'P 1'
#
loop_
_entity.id
_entity.type
_entity.pdbx_description
1 polymer ?
#
loop_
_entity_poly.entity_id
_entity_poly.type
_entity_poly.pdbx_seq_one_letter_code
_entity_poly.pdbx_strand_id
1 'polypeptide(L)'
;MNTVARYRHQPWNKGKLVGQKAPLRVRDIWAIRVRLQLAEKTRDLALFNLAIDSKLHACDLTKLRVRDIAHGEHVSSRAIVMQQKTQHPVQFEITEQTRMVLEA
;
A
#
# COMPACT_ATOMS: atom_id res chain seq x y z
N MET A 1 -1.51 12.59 -40.14
CA MET A 1 -1.59 12.76 -38.67
C MET A 1 -1.90 11.39 -38.07
N ASN A 2 -0.89 10.67 -37.59
CA ASN A 2 -1.07 9.31 -37.05
C ASN A 2 -1.44 9.39 -35.57
N THR A 3 -2.73 9.26 -35.28
CA THR A 3 -3.26 9.10 -33.92
C THR A 3 -2.89 7.70 -33.43
N VAL A 4 -1.84 7.62 -32.61
CA VAL A 4 -1.51 6.40 -31.86
C VAL A 4 -2.68 6.10 -30.92
N ALA A 5 -3.47 5.08 -31.24
CA ALA A 5 -4.56 4.62 -30.40
C ALA A 5 -3.98 4.18 -29.05
N ARG A 6 -4.18 4.99 -27.99
CA ARG A 6 -3.88 4.58 -26.62
C ARG A 6 -4.76 3.39 -26.28
N TYR A 7 -4.20 2.19 -26.28
CA TYR A 7 -4.83 1.02 -25.66
C TYR A 7 -5.07 1.35 -24.19
N ARG A 8 -6.29 1.77 -23.85
CA ARG A 8 -6.71 1.95 -22.47
C ARG A 8 -6.77 0.56 -21.86
N HIS A 9 -5.76 0.21 -21.08
CA HIS A 9 -5.72 -1.04 -20.33
C HIS A 9 -7.01 -1.13 -19.50
N GLN A 10 -7.92 -2.02 -19.88
CA GLN A 10 -9.14 -2.25 -19.11
C GLN A 10 -8.82 -3.29 -18.03
N PRO A 11 -9.17 -3.01 -16.76
CA PRO A 11 -9.08 -4.03 -15.71
C PRO A 11 -9.89 -5.28 -16.10
N TRP A 12 -9.35 -6.46 -15.82
CA TRP A 12 -9.98 -7.76 -16.17
C TRP A 12 -11.40 -7.95 -15.60
N ASN A 13 -11.72 -7.18 -14.55
CA ASN A 13 -12.98 -7.20 -13.81
C ASN A 13 -13.92 -6.03 -14.17
N LYS A 14 -13.58 -5.17 -15.14
CA LYS A 14 -14.43 -4.02 -15.48
C LYS A 14 -15.80 -4.51 -15.98
N GLY A 15 -16.88 -4.00 -15.38
CA GLY A 15 -18.25 -4.39 -15.71
C GLY A 15 -18.68 -5.77 -15.17
N LYS A 16 -17.84 -6.44 -14.38
CA LYS A 16 -18.14 -7.76 -13.80
C LYS A 16 -18.40 -7.66 -12.30
N LEU A 17 -19.49 -8.26 -11.81
CA LEU A 17 -19.71 -8.48 -10.38
C LEU A 17 -18.82 -9.65 -9.93
N VAL A 18 -17.66 -9.34 -9.35
CA VAL A 18 -16.66 -10.32 -8.90
C VAL A 18 -16.96 -10.94 -7.53
N GLY A 19 -18.02 -10.49 -6.84
CA GLY A 19 -18.38 -10.97 -5.50
C GLY A 19 -17.38 -10.55 -4.42
N GLN A 20 -17.51 -11.16 -3.24
CA GLN A 20 -16.61 -10.91 -2.11
C GLN A 20 -15.21 -11.49 -2.41
N LYS A 21 -14.17 -10.68 -2.20
CA LYS A 21 -12.78 -11.17 -2.27
C LYS A 21 -12.39 -11.80 -0.94
N ALA A 22 -11.79 -12.99 -1.00
CA ALA A 22 -11.24 -13.64 0.18
C ALA A 22 -10.07 -12.81 0.76
N PRO A 23 -9.95 -12.68 2.09
CA PRO A 23 -8.78 -12.05 2.71
C PRO A 23 -7.52 -12.89 2.45
N LEU A 24 -6.36 -12.24 2.53
CA LEU A 24 -5.07 -12.94 2.47
C LEU A 24 -4.86 -13.79 3.72
N ARG A 25 -4.38 -15.03 3.56
CA ARG A 25 -3.93 -15.85 4.69
C ARG A 25 -2.53 -15.42 5.12
N VAL A 26 -2.15 -15.70 6.35
CA VAL A 26 -0.80 -15.38 6.89
C VAL A 26 0.31 -15.92 5.99
N ARG A 27 0.16 -17.16 5.49
CA ARG A 27 1.12 -17.77 4.55
C ARG A 27 1.21 -17.01 3.23
N ASP A 28 0.09 -16.47 2.73
CA ASP A 28 0.07 -15.71 1.48
C ASP A 28 0.77 -14.35 1.67
N ILE A 29 0.55 -13.68 2.82
CA ILE A 29 1.25 -12.43 3.18
C ILE A 29 2.76 -12.66 3.22
N TRP A 30 3.21 -13.72 3.89
CA TRP A 30 4.63 -14.08 3.94
C TRP A 30 5.20 -14.34 2.55
N ALA A 31 4.51 -15.14 1.75
CA ALA A 31 4.95 -15.46 0.40
C ALA A 31 5.03 -14.23 -0.53
N ILE A 32 4.14 -13.26 -0.36
CA ILE A 32 4.20 -11.98 -1.09
C ILE A 32 5.42 -11.17 -0.65
N ARG A 33 5.65 -11.02 0.66
CA ARG A 33 6.82 -10.28 1.20
C ARG A 33 8.13 -10.84 0.65
N VAL A 34 8.33 -12.16 0.72
CA VAL A 34 9.55 -12.81 0.25
C VAL A 34 9.75 -12.59 -1.25
N ARG A 35 8.69 -12.71 -2.06
CA ARG A 35 8.79 -12.47 -3.52
C ARG A 35 9.18 -11.04 -3.85
N LEU A 36 8.63 -10.05 -3.12
CA LEU A 36 8.98 -8.64 -3.32
C LEU A 36 10.42 -8.34 -2.88
N GLN A 37 10.88 -8.97 -1.78
CA GLN A 37 12.26 -8.86 -1.31
C GLN A 37 13.25 -9.45 -2.32
N LEU A 38 13.03 -10.69 -2.78
CA LEU A 38 13.90 -11.35 -3.76
C LEU A 38 13.94 -10.62 -5.11
N ALA A 39 12.87 -9.91 -5.47
CA ALA A 39 12.79 -9.11 -6.68
C ALA A 39 13.31 -7.67 -6.50
N GLU A 40 13.85 -7.33 -5.33
CA GLU A 40 14.35 -5.98 -4.98
C GLU A 40 13.32 -4.86 -5.24
N LYS A 41 12.03 -5.16 -5.02
CA LYS A 41 10.93 -4.20 -5.20
C LYS A 41 10.66 -3.43 -3.90
N THR A 42 11.65 -2.66 -3.44
CA THR A 42 11.60 -1.96 -2.14
C THR A 42 10.34 -1.10 -1.97
N ARG A 43 10.00 -0.28 -2.97
CA ARG A 43 8.78 0.56 -2.92
C ARG A 43 7.50 -0.28 -2.78
N ASP A 44 7.39 -1.37 -3.52
CA ASP A 44 6.18 -2.19 -3.52
C ASP A 44 6.08 -3.00 -2.22
N LEU A 45 7.21 -3.44 -1.67
CA LEU A 45 7.30 -4.04 -0.34
C LEU A 45 6.90 -3.06 0.76
N ALA A 46 7.39 -1.82 0.70
CA ALA A 46 7.05 -0.76 1.64
C ALA A 46 5.54 -0.47 1.63
N LEU A 47 4.96 -0.30 0.43
CA LEU A 47 3.52 -0.09 0.26
C LEU A 47 2.70 -1.29 0.74
N PHE A 48 3.13 -2.50 0.45
CA PHE A 48 2.45 -3.72 0.90
C PHE A 48 2.43 -3.81 2.43
N ASN A 49 3.57 -3.56 3.07
CA ASN A 49 3.69 -3.57 4.53
C ASN A 49 2.84 -2.48 5.18
N LEU A 50 2.91 -1.24 4.68
CA LEU A 50 2.05 -0.14 5.15
C LEU A 50 0.55 -0.42 4.92
N ALA A 51 0.16 -1.10 3.85
CA ALA A 51 -1.24 -1.48 3.60
C ALA A 51 -1.77 -2.44 4.67
N ILE A 52 -0.96 -3.43 5.07
CA ILE A 52 -1.32 -4.41 6.11
C ILE A 52 -1.45 -3.72 7.48
N ASP A 53 -0.48 -2.88 7.81
CA ASP A 53 -0.40 -2.17 9.10
C ASP A 53 -1.53 -1.14 9.26
N SER A 54 -1.77 -0.34 8.22
CA SER A 54 -2.70 0.80 8.28
C SER A 54 -4.13 0.48 7.89
N LYS A 55 -4.33 -0.55 7.05
CA LYS A 55 -5.62 -0.90 6.43
C LYS A 55 -6.28 0.29 5.71
N LEU A 56 -5.49 1.26 5.26
CA LEU A 56 -5.97 2.39 4.50
C LEU A 56 -6.56 1.96 3.15
N HIS A 57 -7.49 2.76 2.64
CA HIS A 57 -7.93 2.60 1.26
C HIS A 57 -6.76 2.82 0.30
N ALA A 58 -6.76 2.13 -0.83
CA ALA A 58 -5.67 2.23 -1.81
C ALA A 58 -5.42 3.68 -2.25
N CYS A 59 -6.46 4.50 -2.39
CA CYS A 59 -6.32 5.91 -2.74
C CYS A 59 -5.66 6.75 -1.65
N ASP A 60 -5.86 6.43 -0.38
CA ASP A 60 -5.22 7.11 0.75
C ASP A 60 -3.77 6.64 0.90
N LEU A 61 -3.55 5.32 0.88
CA LEU A 61 -2.23 4.70 0.96
C LEU A 61 -1.28 5.25 -0.12
N THR A 62 -1.72 5.30 -1.38
CA THR A 62 -0.90 5.77 -2.51
C THR A 62 -0.63 7.28 -2.49
N LYS A 63 -1.29 8.04 -1.61
CA LYS A 63 -1.10 9.48 -1.44
C LYS A 63 -0.35 9.84 -0.15
N LEU A 64 0.06 8.86 0.65
CA LEU A 64 0.88 9.09 1.83
C LEU A 64 2.15 9.85 1.46
N ARG A 65 2.54 10.79 2.32
CA ARG A 65 3.78 11.54 2.24
C ARG A 65 4.72 11.10 3.36
N VAL A 66 6.01 11.33 3.17
CA VAL A 66 7.05 11.03 4.19
C VAL A 66 6.69 11.64 5.54
N ARG A 67 6.30 12.92 5.56
CA ARG A 67 5.89 13.64 6.79
C ARG A 67 4.68 13.05 7.52
N ASP A 68 3.89 12.20 6.85
CA ASP A 68 2.71 11.59 7.46
C ASP A 68 3.11 10.39 8.34
N ILE A 69 4.31 9.84 8.12
CA ILE A 69 4.80 8.60 8.78
C ILE A 69 6.19 8.72 9.41
N ALA A 70 6.93 9.80 9.15
CA ALA A 70 8.30 9.98 9.61
C ALA A 70 8.56 11.40 10.13
N HIS A 71 9.50 11.50 11.07
CA HIS A 71 10.01 12.75 11.60
C HIS A 71 11.54 12.77 11.47
N GLY A 72 12.06 13.70 10.67
CA GLY A 72 13.49 13.72 10.31
C GLY A 72 13.88 12.46 9.56
N GLU A 73 14.95 11.81 10.01
CA GLU A 73 15.51 10.58 9.42
C GLU A 73 14.88 9.29 9.99
N HIS A 74 13.85 9.39 10.85
CA HIS A 74 13.28 8.23 11.54
C HIS A 74 11.80 8.05 11.24
N VAL A 75 11.42 6.80 10.97
CA VAL A 75 10.01 6.43 10.79
C VAL A 75 9.35 6.28 12.15
N SER A 76 8.21 6.95 12.33
CA SER A 76 7.44 6.90 13.57
C SER A 76 6.91 5.50 13.83
N SER A 77 6.79 5.10 15.10
CA SER A 77 6.14 3.82 15.47
C SER A 77 4.62 3.83 15.27
N ARG A 78 4.02 5.03 15.20
CA ARG A 78 2.61 5.24 14.88
C ARG A 78 2.45 6.44 13.96
N ALA A 79 1.40 6.41 13.15
CA ALA A 79 0.99 7.52 12.30
C ALA A 79 -0.51 7.77 12.42
N ILE A 80 -0.94 9.00 12.11
CA ILE A 80 -2.34 9.39 12.02
C ILE A 80 -2.57 10.02 10.66
N VAL A 81 -3.52 9.46 9.90
CA VAL A 81 -3.83 9.92 8.53
C VAL A 81 -5.32 10.16 8.40
N MET A 82 -5.69 11.31 7.85
CA MET A 82 -7.08 11.64 7.54
C MET A 82 -7.54 10.87 6.29
N GLN A 83 -8.55 10.00 6.43
CA GLN A 83 -9.15 9.31 5.29
C GLN A 83 -9.94 10.29 4.42
N GLN A 84 -9.70 10.28 3.10
CA GLN A 84 -10.31 11.27 2.20
C GLN A 84 -11.83 11.11 2.10
N LYS A 85 -12.32 9.87 2.10
CA LYS A 85 -13.75 9.61 1.89
C LYS A 85 -14.61 9.96 3.10
N THR A 86 -14.12 9.60 4.29
CA THR A 86 -14.88 9.67 5.55
C THR A 86 -14.51 10.90 6.39
N GLN A 87 -13.44 11.61 6.03
CA GLN A 87 -12.87 12.71 6.82
C GLN A 87 -12.66 12.32 8.29
N HIS A 88 -12.28 11.07 8.52
CA HIS A 88 -11.94 10.54 9.84
C HIS A 88 -10.44 10.30 9.96
N PRO A 89 -9.82 10.70 11.08
CA PRO A 89 -8.44 10.36 11.37
C PRO A 89 -8.34 8.87 11.68
N VAL A 90 -7.42 8.19 11.01
CA VAL A 90 -7.08 6.79 11.28
C VAL A 90 -5.68 6.76 11.86
N GLN A 91 -5.59 6.32 13.12
CA GLN A 91 -4.33 6.03 13.77
C GLN A 91 -3.97 4.57 13.57
N PHE A 92 -2.72 4.30 13.22
CA PHE A 92 -2.21 2.95 13.06
C PHE A 92 -0.76 2.83 13.55
N GLU A 93 -0.39 1.61 13.92
CA GLU A 93 0.99 1.25 14.23
C GLU A 93 1.75 0.96 12.94
N ILE A 94 3.00 1.41 12.87
CA ILE A 94 3.93 1.03 11.81
C ILE A 94 4.86 0.00 12.45
N THR A 95 4.71 -1.27 12.09
CA THR A 95 5.48 -2.36 12.71
C THR A 95 6.98 -2.19 12.47
N GLU A 96 7.82 -2.75 13.34
CA GLU A 96 9.27 -2.71 13.18
C GLU A 96 9.72 -3.23 11.81
N GLN A 97 9.11 -4.31 11.34
CA GLN A 97 9.35 -4.85 10.00
C GLN A 97 9.06 -3.83 8.89
N THR A 98 8.00 -3.04 9.02
CA THR A 98 7.67 -1.99 8.06
C THR A 98 8.67 -0.84 8.13
N ARG A 99 9.08 -0.43 9.34
CA ARG A 99 10.08 0.64 9.52
C ARG A 99 11.42 0.29 8.89
N MET A 100 11.91 -0.94 9.10
CA MET A 100 13.15 -1.40 8.46
C MET A 100 13.12 -1.30 6.93
N VAL A 101 11.96 -1.54 6.29
CA VAL A 101 11.84 -1.43 4.83
C VAL A 101 11.75 0.03 4.37
N LEU A 102 11.22 0.92 5.21
CA LEU A 102 11.09 2.35 4.90
C LEU A 102 12.40 3.12 5.13
N GLU A 103 13.27 2.61 5.99
CA GLU A 103 14.59 3.19 6.32
C GLU A 103 15.74 2.55 5.52
N ALA A 104 15.46 1.51 4.72
CA ALA A 104 16.42 0.83 3.85
C ALA A 104 16.66 1.59 2.54
#